data_AF-A0A652M3F7-F1
#
_entry.id   AF-A0A652M3F7-F1
#
_cell.length_a   1.000
_cell.length_b   1.000
_cell.length_c   1.000
_cell.angle_alpha   90.00
_cell.angle_beta   90.00
_cell.angle_gamma   90.00
#
_symmetry.space_group_name_H-M   'P 1'
#
loop_
_entity.id
_entity.type
_entity.pdbx_description
1 polymer ?
#
loop_
_entity_poly.entity_id
_entity_poly.type
_entity_poly.pdbx_seq_one_letter_code
_entity_poly.pdbx_strand_id
1 'polypeptide(L)'
;MAKKDVTTDAAEEKDREKWMARFQVRLAMQPGVDRAVVLQAVKDVTVSCAETGAHPRTAFGDPDAHAVRTAARLVPVDRAARARRRDAVVDAFDSVVKRVGDVTAP
;
A
#
# COMPACT_ATOMS: atom_id res chain seq x y z
N MET A 1 31.78 -3.98 16.77
CA MET A 1 31.12 -2.97 15.92
C MET A 1 29.77 -3.55 15.51
N ALA A 2 28.68 -3.30 16.25
CA ALA A 2 27.34 -3.87 15.94
C ALA A 2 26.23 -3.20 16.78
N LYS A 3 26.20 -1.85 16.77
CA LYS A 3 25.20 -1.08 17.56
C LYS A 3 24.56 0.07 16.78
N LYS A 4 25.06 0.40 15.58
CA LYS A 4 24.53 1.50 14.77
C LYS A 4 23.40 1.04 13.85
N ASP A 5 23.49 -0.18 13.32
CA ASP A 5 22.59 -0.67 12.28
C ASP A 5 21.17 -0.96 12.80
N VAL A 6 21.02 -1.54 14.00
CA VAL A 6 19.70 -1.86 14.60
C VAL A 6 18.84 -0.62 14.86
N THR A 7 19.44 0.49 15.30
CA THR A 7 18.67 1.72 15.58
C THR A 7 18.26 2.43 14.30
N THR A 8 19.08 2.35 13.24
CA THR A 8 18.75 2.90 11.93
C THR A 8 17.65 2.08 11.26
N ASP A 9 17.76 0.76 11.27
CA ASP A 9 16.76 -0.15 10.70
C ASP A 9 15.38 0.02 11.36
N ALA A 10 15.33 0.09 12.70
CA ALA A 10 14.08 0.34 13.43
C ALA A 10 13.48 1.74 13.19
N ALA A 11 14.31 2.75 12.90
CA ALA A 11 13.85 4.09 12.57
C ALA A 11 13.29 4.14 11.14
N GLU A 12 13.89 3.41 10.21
CA GLU A 12 13.42 3.28 8.83
C GLU A 12 12.12 2.46 8.75
N GLU A 13 11.98 1.40 9.54
CA GLU A 13 10.73 0.64 9.63
C GLU A 13 9.59 1.52 10.16
N LYS A 14 9.83 2.31 11.21
CA LYS A 14 8.84 3.28 11.71
C LYS A 14 8.51 4.40 10.72
N ASP A 15 9.46 4.86 9.90
CA ASP A 15 9.19 5.85 8.86
C ASP A 15 8.33 5.24 7.75
N ARG A 16 8.58 3.98 7.38
CA ARG A 16 7.78 3.20 6.43
C ARG A 16 6.33 3.04 6.90
N GLU A 17 6.13 2.64 8.15
CA GLU A 17 4.80 2.51 8.76
C GLU A 17 4.05 3.85 8.74
N LYS A 18 4.72 4.94 9.16
CA LYS A 18 4.14 6.29 9.15
C LYS A 18 3.79 6.75 7.73
N TRP A 19 4.67 6.46 6.76
CA TRP A 19 4.44 6.79 5.37
C TRP A 19 3.20 6.05 4.85
N MET A 20 3.06 4.75 5.13
CA MET A 20 1.90 3.96 4.74
C MET A 20 0.61 4.43 5.39
N ALA A 21 0.64 4.73 6.69
CA ALA A 21 -0.53 5.23 7.41
C ALA A 21 -1.00 6.57 6.83
N ARG A 22 -0.09 7.51 6.55
CA ARG A 22 -0.42 8.79 5.91
C ARG A 22 -0.97 8.60 4.50
N PHE A 23 -0.31 7.76 3.70
CA PHE A 23 -0.75 7.44 2.34
C PHE A 23 -2.18 6.87 2.34
N GLN A 24 -2.47 5.90 3.19
CA GLN A 24 -3.81 5.30 3.32
C GLN A 24 -4.86 6.32 3.73
N VAL A 25 -4.60 7.12 4.77
CA VAL A 25 -5.55 8.14 5.25
C VAL A 25 -5.83 9.15 4.16
N ARG A 26 -4.79 9.67 3.49
CA ARG A 26 -4.95 10.69 2.46
C ARG A 26 -5.58 10.18 1.19
N LEU A 27 -5.32 8.92 0.83
CA LEU A 27 -5.96 8.25 -0.29
C LEU A 27 -7.45 8.01 0.00
N ALA A 28 -7.80 7.54 1.20
CA ALA A 28 -9.18 7.33 1.61
C ALA A 28 -10.00 8.63 1.68
N MET A 29 -9.34 9.77 1.92
CA MET A 29 -9.98 11.09 1.88
C MET A 29 -10.22 11.62 0.46
N GLN A 30 -9.70 10.97 -0.59
CA GLN A 30 -9.92 11.42 -1.96
C GLN A 30 -11.34 11.12 -2.45
N PRO A 31 -11.97 12.04 -3.19
CA PRO A 31 -13.32 11.84 -3.69
C PRO A 31 -13.38 10.67 -4.68
N GLY A 32 -14.32 9.74 -4.47
CA GLY A 32 -14.50 8.57 -5.34
C GLY A 32 -13.52 7.43 -5.09
N VAL A 33 -12.65 7.53 -4.09
CA VAL A 33 -11.83 6.41 -3.62
C VAL A 33 -12.68 5.52 -2.72
N ASP A 34 -12.71 4.23 -3.05
CA ASP A 34 -13.30 3.18 -2.21
C ASP A 34 -12.22 2.29 -1.60
N ARG A 35 -12.59 1.49 -0.60
CA ARG A 35 -11.70 0.52 0.06
C ARG A 35 -10.93 -0.37 -0.92
N ALA A 36 -11.54 -0.78 -2.04
CA ALA A 36 -10.87 -1.60 -3.05
C ALA A 36 -9.72 -0.83 -3.75
N VAL A 37 -9.91 0.46 -4.02
CA VAL A 37 -8.87 1.32 -4.61
C VAL A 37 -7.74 1.54 -3.60
N VAL A 38 -8.07 1.75 -2.32
CA VAL A 38 -7.07 1.87 -1.25
C VAL A 38 -6.26 0.58 -1.12
N LEU A 39 -6.91 -0.58 -1.09
CA LEU A 39 -6.23 -1.88 -0.98
C LEU A 39 -5.34 -2.18 -2.18
N GLN A 40 -5.81 -1.90 -3.41
CA GLN A 40 -5.01 -2.05 -4.62
C GLN A 40 -3.76 -1.15 -4.58
N ALA A 41 -3.95 0.12 -4.22
CA ALA A 41 -2.87 1.09 -4.12
C ALA A 41 -1.81 0.70 -3.07
N VAL A 42 -2.27 0.21 -1.90
CA VAL A 42 -1.38 -0.29 -0.85
C VAL A 42 -0.59 -1.49 -1.36
N LYS A 43 -1.22 -2.43 -2.07
CA LYS A 43 -0.51 -3.57 -2.66
C LYS A 43 0.55 -3.14 -3.66
N ASP A 44 0.26 -2.22 -4.57
CA ASP A 44 1.25 -1.76 -5.56
C ASP A 44 2.49 -1.16 -4.88
N VAL A 45 2.30 -0.38 -3.81
CA VAL A 45 3.41 0.14 -3.00
C VAL A 45 4.16 -0.99 -2.31
N THR A 46 3.46 -1.93 -1.66
CA THR A 46 4.11 -3.05 -0.96
C THR A 46 4.90 -3.96 -1.90
N VAL A 47 4.35 -4.29 -3.07
CA VAL A 47 5.02 -5.11 -4.09
C VAL A 47 6.26 -4.37 -4.60
N SER A 48 6.13 -3.09 -4.96
CA SER A 48 7.29 -2.32 -5.43
C SER A 48 8.39 -2.20 -4.37
N CYS A 49 8.03 -2.00 -3.10
CA CYS A 49 8.98 -1.99 -1.99
C CYS A 49 9.64 -3.36 -1.78
N ALA A 50 8.91 -4.46 -1.98
CA ALA A 50 9.45 -5.81 -1.90
C ALA A 50 10.38 -6.14 -3.07
N GLU A 51 10.04 -5.71 -4.30
CA GLU A 51 10.83 -5.95 -5.51
C GLU A 51 12.10 -5.11 -5.54
N THR A 52 12.03 -3.84 -5.13
CA THR A 52 13.18 -2.92 -5.17
C THR A 52 14.00 -2.93 -3.88
N GLY A 53 13.44 -3.45 -2.78
CA GLY A 53 13.98 -3.28 -1.44
C GLY A 53 14.03 -1.82 -0.95
N ALA A 54 13.54 -0.87 -1.75
CA ALA A 54 13.67 0.55 -1.48
C ALA A 54 12.61 1.03 -0.49
N HIS A 55 12.98 2.02 0.34
CA HIS A 55 12.05 2.69 1.22
C HIS A 55 10.96 3.42 0.41
N PRO A 56 9.66 3.35 0.78
CA PRO A 56 8.59 3.95 -0.03
C PRO A 56 8.75 5.46 -0.21
N ARG A 57 9.32 6.15 0.80
CA ARG A 57 9.65 7.57 0.67
C ARG A 57 10.69 7.87 -0.41
N THR A 58 11.65 6.98 -0.61
CA THR A 58 12.69 7.11 -1.64
C THR A 58 12.16 6.73 -3.01
N ALA A 59 11.31 5.72 -3.10
CA ALA A 59 10.73 5.25 -4.36
C ALA A 59 9.58 6.14 -4.87
N PHE A 60 8.71 6.60 -3.97
CA PHE A 60 7.44 7.29 -4.32
C PHE A 60 7.41 8.76 -3.91
N GLY A 61 8.36 9.20 -3.09
CA GLY A 61 8.43 10.56 -2.56
C GLY A 61 7.44 10.79 -1.43
N ASP A 62 6.78 11.94 -1.48
CA ASP A 62 5.80 12.36 -0.46
C ASP A 62 4.51 11.50 -0.48
N PRO A 63 4.04 11.00 0.68
CA PRO A 63 2.88 10.11 0.74
C PRO A 63 1.58 10.79 0.31
N ASP A 64 1.40 12.07 0.63
CA ASP A 64 0.20 12.83 0.26
C ASP A 64 0.15 13.07 -1.25
N ALA A 65 1.26 13.53 -1.83
CA ALA A 65 1.38 13.74 -3.26
C ALA A 65 1.20 12.42 -4.04
N HIS A 66 1.75 11.32 -3.52
CA HIS A 66 1.54 10.00 -4.10
C HIS A 66 0.07 9.58 -4.01
N ALA A 67 -0.60 9.79 -2.86
CA ALA A 67 -2.02 9.48 -2.69
C ALA A 67 -2.91 10.21 -3.71
N VAL A 68 -2.68 11.51 -3.95
CA VAL A 68 -3.43 12.27 -4.96
C VAL A 68 -3.17 11.73 -6.37
N ARG A 69 -1.91 11.44 -6.73
CA ARG A 69 -1.57 10.84 -8.03
C ARG A 69 -2.22 9.47 -8.21
N THR A 70 -2.19 8.64 -7.18
CA THR A 70 -2.80 7.30 -7.20
C THR A 70 -4.31 7.38 -7.33
N ALA A 71 -4.97 8.28 -6.59
CA ALA A 71 -6.40 8.51 -6.73
C ALA A 71 -6.76 9.00 -8.14
N ALA A 72 -6.03 9.97 -8.69
CA ALA A 72 -6.26 10.46 -10.04
C ALA A 72 -6.11 9.36 -11.11
N ARG A 73 -5.25 8.36 -10.87
CA ARG A 73 -5.01 7.24 -11.79
C ARG A 73 -6.00 6.09 -11.63
N LEU A 74 -6.41 5.80 -10.40
CA LEU A 74 -7.20 4.62 -10.05
C LEU A 74 -8.69 4.90 -9.87
N VAL A 75 -9.10 6.14 -9.59
CA VAL A 75 -10.52 6.52 -9.58
C VAL A 75 -10.98 6.60 -11.02
N PRO A 76 -11.76 5.61 -11.51
CA PRO A 76 -12.30 5.69 -12.86
C PRO A 76 -13.38 6.78 -12.86
N VAL A 77 -13.40 7.62 -13.89
CA VAL A 77 -14.48 8.60 -14.11
C VAL A 77 -15.84 7.90 -14.29
N ASP A 78 -15.86 6.57 -14.49
CA ASP A 78 -17.04 5.80 -14.83
C ASP A 78 -17.50 4.84 -13.71
N ARG A 79 -18.64 5.16 -13.09
CA ARG A 79 -19.27 4.41 -12.00
C ARG A 79 -19.68 2.97 -12.38
N ALA A 80 -19.78 2.61 -13.66
CA ALA A 80 -20.39 1.35 -14.08
C ALA A 80 -19.47 0.12 -14.00
N ALA A 81 -18.15 0.29 -14.13
CA ALA A 81 -17.18 -0.81 -14.01
C ALA A 81 -17.00 -1.34 -12.56
N ARG A 82 -17.55 -0.61 -11.59
CA ARG A 82 -17.30 -0.75 -10.15
C ARG A 82 -18.00 -1.95 -9.50
N ALA A 83 -19.11 -2.42 -10.07
CA ALA A 83 -19.90 -3.51 -9.49
C ALA A 83 -19.32 -4.89 -9.77
N ARG A 84 -18.72 -5.13 -10.95
CA ARG A 84 -18.26 -6.48 -11.34
C ARG A 84 -16.86 -6.86 -10.88
N ARG A 85 -15.97 -5.89 -10.60
CA ARG A 85 -14.61 -6.18 -10.10
C ARG A 85 -14.52 -6.33 -8.58
N ARG A 86 -15.52 -5.86 -7.83
CA ARG A 86 -15.44 -5.78 -6.37
C ARG A 86 -15.46 -7.17 -5.71
N ASP A 87 -16.25 -8.10 -6.21
CA ASP A 87 -16.30 -9.47 -5.68
C ASP A 87 -15.07 -10.31 -6.06
N ALA A 88 -14.64 -10.26 -7.31
CA ALA A 88 -13.52 -11.10 -7.77
C ALA A 88 -12.15 -10.72 -7.18
N VAL A 89 -11.92 -9.44 -6.91
CA VAL A 89 -10.61 -8.95 -6.44
C VAL A 89 -10.50 -9.09 -4.92
N VAL A 90 -11.59 -8.93 -4.16
CA VAL A 90 -11.55 -9.09 -2.70
C VAL A 90 -11.33 -10.55 -2.31
N ASP A 91 -11.96 -11.49 -3.02
CA ASP A 91 -11.81 -12.94 -2.77
C ASP A 91 -10.40 -13.47 -3.11
N ALA A 92 -9.83 -13.00 -4.23
CA ALA A 92 -8.46 -13.35 -4.62
C ALA A 92 -7.40 -12.77 -3.66
N PHE A 93 -7.69 -11.63 -3.02
CA PHE A 93 -6.77 -10.98 -2.08
C PHE A 93 -6.82 -11.60 -0.67
N ASP A 94 -7.99 -12.01 -0.18
CA ASP A 94 -8.11 -12.74 1.10
C ASP A 94 -7.31 -14.05 1.05
N SER A 95 -7.38 -14.74 -0.09
CA SER A 95 -6.67 -15.99 -0.33
C SER A 95 -5.14 -15.84 -0.33
N VAL A 96 -4.59 -14.72 -0.83
CA VAL A 96 -3.14 -14.49 -0.88
C VAL A 96 -2.58 -14.02 0.47
N VAL A 97 -3.29 -13.14 1.18
CA VAL A 97 -2.88 -12.70 2.52
C VAL A 97 -2.88 -13.86 3.51
N LYS A 98 -3.89 -14.73 3.45
CA LYS A 98 -3.95 -15.91 4.30
C LYS A 98 -2.81 -16.90 4.02
N ARG A 99 -2.36 -16.98 2.76
CA ARG A 99 -1.26 -17.89 2.35
C ARG A 99 0.12 -17.38 2.75
N VAL A 100 0.32 -16.07 2.90
CA VAL A 100 1.59 -15.48 3.37
C VAL A 100 1.70 -15.55 4.90
N GLY A 101 0.60 -15.44 5.64
CA GLY A 101 0.60 -15.63 7.10
C GLY A 101 0.93 -17.06 7.57
N ASP A 102 0.60 -18.06 6.76
CA ASP A 102 0.83 -19.48 7.06
C ASP A 102 2.31 -19.90 6.87
N VAL A 103 3.11 -19.11 6.15
CA VAL A 103 4.54 -19.39 5.89
C VAL A 103 5.46 -18.94 7.03
N THR A 104 4.92 -18.30 8.09
CA THR A 104 5.69 -17.82 9.25
C THR A 104 5.15 -18.35 10.60
N ALA A 105 4.61 -19.57 10.65
CA ALA A 105 4.35 -20.28 11.91
C ALA A 105 5.33 -21.46 12.05
N PRO A 106 6.21 -21.49 13.07
CA PRO A 106 6.97 -22.68 13.42
C PRO A 106 6.08 -23.80 13.99
#